data_AF-A0A1H1WQ93-F1
#
_entry.id   AF-A0A1H1WQ93-F1
#
_cell.length_a   1.000
_cell.length_b   1.000
_cell.length_c   1.000
_cell.angle_alpha   90.00
_cell.angle_beta   90.00
_cell.angle_gamma   90.00
#
_symmetry.space_group_name_H-M   'P 1'
#
loop_
_entity.id
_entity.type
_entity.pdbx_description
1 polymer ?
#
loop_
_entity_poly.entity_id
_entity_poly.type
_entity_poly.pdbx_seq_one_letter_code
_entity_poly.pdbx_strand_id
1 'polypeptide(L)'
;MDPSLTDEGVIVVGFDRGRAETSAERLHECRQQITGPVTTERGWAPAHLEMNAVLLDLPEDIAGVVARLKLIQSILDSLPPSPGTNRVAAFNALYLTITEQVEAHLRGPDVTDPIFLEMLDVEFARLYFTALGSWGAAPGVDTPDAWEVLFRRAHDSGVSPLEAAVLGVNAHINHDLALALIATWQRLGYPGDGPQHPDYLIVNQIFYQHIPPLRRRFATAWQMQIDRCVGDLDDWSQRILVYSTRALAWEKAERLWELQDDKEDYARALLVMDRVAAVAGETVLTGAGIVRVLWLAATAWVKGFLFRVLSPPR
;
A
#
# COMPACT_ATOMS: atom_id res chain seq x y z
N MET A 1 43.60 7.09 -42.64
CA MET A 1 42.83 7.71 -41.55
C MET A 1 41.45 7.09 -41.63
N ASP A 2 41.19 6.17 -40.72
CA ASP A 2 39.87 5.59 -40.46
C ASP A 2 39.25 6.40 -39.31
N PRO A 3 37.99 6.80 -39.41
CA PRO A 3 37.15 6.72 -38.23
C PRO A 3 35.76 6.19 -38.59
N SER A 4 35.63 4.87 -38.50
CA SER A 4 34.50 4.21 -37.86
C SER A 4 34.22 4.85 -36.49
N LEU A 5 33.14 5.62 -36.41
CA LEU A 5 32.44 5.96 -35.17
C LEU A 5 30.99 5.50 -35.39
N THR A 6 30.76 4.20 -35.24
CA THR A 6 30.06 3.64 -34.07
C THR A 6 28.70 4.29 -33.88
N ASP A 7 27.72 3.67 -34.54
CA ASP A 7 26.34 3.56 -34.11
C ASP A 7 26.36 3.03 -32.65
N GLU A 8 26.37 3.94 -31.67
CA GLU A 8 26.17 3.59 -30.27
C GLU A 8 24.71 3.15 -30.14
N GLY A 9 24.51 1.84 -30.31
CA GLY A 9 23.26 1.18 -30.03
C GLY A 9 22.82 1.53 -28.61
N VAL A 10 21.80 2.39 -28.52
CA VAL A 10 21.00 2.57 -27.32
C VAL A 10 20.44 1.19 -27.00
N ILE A 11 21.04 0.51 -26.02
CA ILE A 11 20.44 -0.69 -25.44
C ILE A 11 19.21 -0.19 -24.70
N VAL A 12 18.07 -0.16 -25.38
CA VAL A 12 16.78 -0.04 -24.73
C VAL A 12 16.64 -1.31 -23.90
N VAL A 13 16.90 -1.19 -22.59
CA VAL A 13 16.66 -2.26 -21.63
C VAL A 13 15.15 -2.44 -21.56
N GLY A 14 14.60 -3.28 -22.45
CA GLY A 14 13.18 -3.54 -22.53
C GLY A 14 12.66 -4.27 -21.29
N PHE A 15 11.41 -3.99 -20.92
CA PHE A 15 10.68 -4.73 -19.89
C PHE A 15 10.55 -6.21 -20.31
N ASP A 16 11.02 -7.13 -19.47
CA ASP A 16 10.94 -8.57 -19.78
C ASP A 16 9.61 -9.16 -19.29
N ARG A 17 8.63 -9.20 -20.20
CA ARG A 17 7.27 -9.73 -19.97
C ARG A 17 7.28 -11.14 -19.40
N GLY A 18 8.09 -12.03 -19.98
CA GLY A 18 8.15 -13.44 -19.58
C GLY A 18 8.67 -13.61 -18.16
N ARG A 19 9.70 -12.83 -17.79
CA ARG A 19 10.19 -12.80 -16.40
C ARG A 19 9.17 -12.19 -15.44
N ALA A 20 8.46 -11.14 -15.83
CA ALA A 20 7.45 -10.51 -14.99
C ALA A 20 6.30 -11.49 -14.68
N GLU A 21 5.77 -12.16 -15.70
CA GLU A 21 4.71 -13.16 -15.58
C GLU A 21 5.14 -14.35 -14.72
N THR A 22 6.30 -14.95 -15.01
CA THR A 22 6.87 -16.04 -14.20
C THR A 22 7.10 -15.62 -12.74
N SER A 23 7.55 -14.39 -12.50
CA SER A 23 7.77 -13.89 -11.14
C SER A 23 6.46 -13.69 -10.41
N ALA A 24 5.45 -13.13 -11.08
CA ALA A 24 4.11 -13.00 -10.54
C ALA A 24 3.58 -14.39 -10.14
N GLU A 25 3.64 -15.40 -11.00
CA GLU A 25 3.14 -16.75 -10.70
C GLU A 25 3.83 -17.34 -9.46
N ARG A 26 5.16 -17.26 -9.40
CA ARG A 26 5.94 -17.74 -8.25
C ARG A 26 5.58 -17.02 -6.95
N LEU A 27 5.32 -15.71 -7.00
CA LEU A 27 4.89 -14.95 -5.82
C LEU A 27 3.49 -15.38 -5.37
N HIS A 28 2.59 -15.67 -6.31
CA HIS A 28 1.27 -16.20 -6.00
C HIS A 28 1.35 -17.58 -5.33
N GLU A 29 2.15 -18.50 -5.89
CA GLU A 29 2.41 -19.81 -5.29
C GLU A 29 3.07 -19.69 -3.90
N CYS A 30 4.05 -18.80 -3.77
CA CYS A 30 4.72 -18.54 -2.49
C CYS A 30 3.73 -18.03 -1.45
N ARG A 31 2.85 -17.08 -1.81
CA ARG A 31 1.77 -16.60 -0.96
C ARG A 31 0.90 -17.75 -0.47
N GLN A 32 0.42 -18.61 -1.37
CA GLN A 32 -0.40 -19.77 -1.00
C GLN A 32 0.29 -20.73 -0.01
N GLN A 33 1.61 -20.87 -0.09
CA GLN A 33 2.38 -21.73 0.83
C GLN A 33 2.56 -21.13 2.22
N ILE A 34 2.62 -19.79 2.34
CA ILE A 34 2.82 -19.10 3.62
C ILE A 34 1.52 -18.62 4.26
N THR A 35 0.44 -18.50 3.49
CA THR A 35 -0.88 -18.14 3.99
C THR A 35 -1.35 -19.21 4.97
N GLY A 36 -1.51 -18.81 6.23
CA GLY A 36 -2.14 -19.64 7.26
C GLY A 36 -3.64 -19.87 6.99
N PRO A 37 -4.34 -20.59 7.88
CA PRO A 37 -5.78 -20.77 7.77
C PRO A 37 -6.50 -19.41 7.73
N VAL A 38 -7.25 -19.16 6.67
CA VAL A 38 -8.04 -17.93 6.48
C VAL A 38 -9.43 -18.28 5.95
N THR A 39 -10.40 -17.37 6.16
CA THR A 39 -11.74 -17.60 5.60
C THR A 39 -11.72 -17.54 4.07
N THR A 40 -12.60 -18.33 3.47
CA THR A 40 -12.90 -18.26 2.03
C THR A 40 -14.15 -17.44 1.75
N GLU A 41 -14.92 -17.08 2.80
CA GLU A 41 -16.07 -16.21 2.67
C GLU A 41 -15.61 -14.80 2.29
N ARG A 42 -16.19 -14.27 1.20
CA ARG A 42 -15.91 -12.94 0.69
C ARG A 42 -17.03 -11.96 1.02
N GLY A 43 -16.64 -10.70 1.10
CA GLY A 43 -17.53 -9.56 1.20
C GLY A 43 -17.94 -9.18 2.62
N TRP A 44 -19.09 -8.52 2.71
CA TRP A 44 -19.48 -7.69 3.85
C TRP A 44 -20.84 -8.10 4.42
N ALA A 45 -21.20 -9.38 4.34
CA ALA A 45 -22.48 -9.87 4.85
C ALA A 45 -22.62 -9.58 6.35
N PRO A 46 -23.80 -9.14 6.82
CA PRO A 46 -25.03 -8.90 6.06
C PRO A 46 -25.12 -7.49 5.43
N ALA A 47 -24.17 -6.60 5.68
CA ALA A 47 -24.20 -5.18 5.28
C ALA A 47 -23.71 -4.91 3.83
N HIS A 48 -23.79 -5.87 2.90
CA HIS A 48 -23.33 -5.67 1.52
C HIS A 48 -23.99 -4.49 0.82
N LEU A 49 -25.31 -4.31 1.00
CA LEU A 49 -26.05 -3.22 0.36
C LEU A 49 -25.61 -1.85 0.89
N GLU A 50 -25.41 -1.74 2.21
CA GLU A 50 -24.94 -0.51 2.85
C GLU A 50 -23.51 -0.19 2.43
N MET A 51 -22.62 -1.19 2.45
CA MET A 51 -21.24 -1.02 2.00
C MET A 51 -21.19 -0.58 0.53
N ASN A 52 -21.93 -1.26 -0.36
CA ASN A 52 -21.98 -0.88 -1.76
C ASN A 52 -22.53 0.54 -1.97
N ALA A 53 -23.56 0.95 -1.21
CA ALA A 53 -24.11 2.29 -1.30
C ALA A 53 -23.06 3.37 -0.97
N VAL A 54 -22.20 3.14 0.04
CA VAL A 54 -21.13 4.07 0.41
C VAL A 54 -20.02 4.11 -0.64
N LEU A 55 -19.78 3.00 -1.35
CA LEU A 55 -18.69 2.85 -2.32
C LEU A 55 -19.07 3.23 -3.77
N LEU A 56 -20.36 3.42 -4.08
CA LEU A 56 -20.85 3.72 -5.44
C LEU A 56 -20.39 5.08 -5.96
N ASP A 57 -20.40 6.10 -5.10
CA ASP A 57 -20.00 7.45 -5.45
C ASP A 57 -18.61 7.71 -4.88
N LEU A 58 -17.58 7.80 -5.72
CA LEU A 58 -16.21 8.03 -5.27
C LEU A 58 -16.00 9.51 -4.87
N PRO A 59 -15.25 9.79 -3.81
CA PRO A 59 -15.02 11.17 -3.35
C PRO A 59 -14.28 11.99 -4.42
N GLU A 60 -14.55 13.30 -4.47
CA GLU A 60 -13.81 14.26 -5.32
C GLU A 60 -12.86 15.15 -4.51
N ASP A 61 -13.05 15.22 -3.19
CA ASP A 61 -12.26 16.03 -2.26
C ASP A 61 -11.99 15.25 -0.95
N ILE A 62 -11.07 15.77 -0.13
CA ILE A 62 -10.68 15.12 1.13
C ILE A 62 -11.83 15.07 2.14
N ALA A 63 -12.71 16.06 2.14
CA ALA A 63 -13.90 16.08 2.99
C ALA A 63 -14.84 14.90 2.66
N GLY A 64 -15.02 14.61 1.37
CA GLY A 64 -15.75 13.46 0.87
C GLY A 64 -15.09 12.13 1.24
N VAL A 65 -13.75 12.06 1.28
CA VAL A 65 -13.00 10.90 1.79
C VAL A 65 -13.31 10.67 3.27
N VAL A 66 -13.15 11.69 4.11
CA VAL A 66 -13.40 11.63 5.56
C VAL A 66 -14.83 11.18 5.86
N ALA A 67 -15.82 11.73 5.14
CA ALA A 67 -17.22 11.36 5.30
C ALA A 67 -17.45 9.87 5.00
N ARG A 68 -16.86 9.35 3.91
CA ARG A 68 -16.98 7.93 3.53
C ARG A 68 -16.28 7.01 4.51
N LEU A 69 -15.07 7.35 4.96
CA LEU A 69 -14.35 6.57 5.97
C LEU A 69 -15.13 6.44 7.27
N LYS A 70 -15.87 7.48 7.69
CA LYS A 70 -16.77 7.45 8.86
C LYS A 70 -17.95 6.50 8.66
N LEU A 71 -18.58 6.52 7.48
CA LEU A 71 -19.67 5.60 7.15
C LEU A 71 -19.18 4.15 7.09
N ILE A 72 -18.06 3.91 6.41
CA ILE A 72 -17.42 2.58 6.34
C ILE A 72 -17.07 2.09 7.75
N GLN A 73 -16.52 2.96 8.61
CA GLN A 73 -16.22 2.62 10.00
C GLN A 73 -17.47 2.12 10.73
N SER A 74 -18.57 2.86 10.64
CA SER A 74 -19.83 2.49 11.27
C SER A 74 -20.35 1.14 10.77
N ILE A 75 -20.21 0.86 9.47
CA ILE A 75 -20.62 -0.43 8.90
C ILE A 75 -19.74 -1.54 9.46
N LEU A 76 -18.42 -1.41 9.35
CA LEU A 76 -17.46 -2.43 9.81
C LEU A 76 -17.58 -2.72 11.31
N ASP A 77 -17.85 -1.70 12.13
CA ASP A 77 -18.07 -1.84 13.56
C ASP A 77 -19.39 -2.55 13.91
N SER A 78 -20.37 -2.56 13.02
CA SER A 78 -21.66 -3.25 13.25
C SER A 78 -21.69 -4.69 12.75
N LEU A 79 -20.71 -5.11 11.94
CA LEU A 79 -20.70 -6.43 11.34
C LEU A 79 -20.62 -7.57 12.39
N PRO A 80 -21.38 -8.67 12.21
CA PRO A 80 -21.20 -9.90 12.97
C PRO A 80 -19.86 -10.57 12.63
N PRO A 81 -19.40 -11.57 13.39
CA PRO A 81 -20.03 -12.18 14.57
C PRO A 81 -19.84 -11.37 15.86
N SER A 82 -19.03 -10.30 15.83
CA SER A 82 -18.69 -9.53 17.03
C SER A 82 -18.51 -8.05 16.67
N PRO A 83 -19.54 -7.23 16.89
CA PRO A 83 -19.46 -5.78 16.66
C PRO A 83 -18.23 -5.15 17.34
N GLY A 84 -17.58 -4.22 16.64
CA GLY A 84 -16.40 -3.49 17.09
C GLY A 84 -15.09 -4.29 17.08
N THR A 85 -15.09 -5.51 16.53
CA THR A 85 -13.88 -6.37 16.49
C THR A 85 -13.34 -6.62 15.08
N ASN A 86 -13.99 -6.09 14.05
CA ASN A 86 -13.58 -6.28 12.67
C ASN A 86 -12.15 -5.77 12.43
N ARG A 87 -11.31 -6.57 11.79
CA ARG A 87 -9.89 -6.25 11.55
C ARG A 87 -9.69 -5.19 10.47
N VAL A 88 -10.60 -5.12 9.50
CA VAL A 88 -10.62 -4.04 8.50
C VAL A 88 -10.96 -2.72 9.18
N ALA A 89 -11.86 -2.71 10.18
CA ALA A 89 -12.16 -1.51 10.98
C ALA A 89 -10.93 -0.95 11.70
N ALA A 90 -9.97 -1.79 12.11
CA ALA A 90 -8.75 -1.31 12.75
C ALA A 90 -7.87 -0.47 11.80
N PHE A 91 -7.70 -0.93 10.55
CA PHE A 91 -7.04 -0.15 9.52
C PHE A 91 -7.85 1.09 9.12
N ASN A 92 -9.17 0.94 8.91
CA ASN A 92 -10.04 2.04 8.51
C ASN A 92 -9.99 3.21 9.53
N ALA A 93 -10.01 2.90 10.83
CA ALA A 93 -9.91 3.90 11.89
C ALA A 93 -8.55 4.60 11.95
N LEU A 94 -7.46 3.86 11.66
CA LEU A 94 -6.13 4.43 11.50
C LEU A 94 -6.10 5.37 10.30
N TYR A 95 -6.62 4.93 9.15
CA TYR A 95 -6.62 5.71 7.92
C TYR A 95 -7.43 7.00 8.07
N LEU A 96 -8.66 6.92 8.62
CA LEU A 96 -9.48 8.08 8.96
C LEU A 96 -8.73 9.10 9.81
N THR A 97 -8.01 8.62 10.83
CA THR A 97 -7.25 9.49 11.73
C THR A 97 -6.15 10.23 10.95
N ILE A 98 -5.45 9.58 10.04
CA ILE A 98 -4.40 10.19 9.22
C ILE A 98 -4.99 11.18 8.22
N THR A 99 -6.06 10.81 7.51
CA THR A 99 -6.73 11.67 6.52
C THR A 99 -7.28 12.95 7.16
N GLU A 100 -7.90 12.87 8.36
CA GLU A 100 -8.35 14.08 9.08
C GLU A 100 -7.17 15.01 9.44
N GLN A 101 -5.96 14.47 9.68
CA GLN A 101 -4.78 15.29 9.88
C GLN A 101 -4.27 15.89 8.57
N VAL A 102 -4.28 15.14 7.46
CA VAL A 102 -3.94 15.69 6.14
C VAL A 102 -4.88 16.83 5.78
N GLU A 103 -6.20 16.68 5.99
CA GLU A 103 -7.19 17.75 5.80
C GLU A 103 -6.85 19.01 6.60
N ALA A 104 -6.46 18.85 7.87
CA ALA A 104 -6.07 19.98 8.72
C ALA A 104 -4.80 20.68 8.21
N HIS A 105 -3.81 19.92 7.72
CA HIS A 105 -2.54 20.46 7.22
C HIS A 105 -2.67 21.09 5.82
N LEU A 106 -3.59 20.64 4.97
CA LEU A 106 -3.88 21.24 3.67
C LEU A 106 -4.24 22.74 3.77
N ARG A 107 -4.77 23.16 4.92
CA ARG A 107 -5.13 24.56 5.21
C ARG A 107 -3.99 25.34 5.90
N GLY A 108 -2.86 24.69 6.17
CA GLY A 108 -1.71 25.25 6.86
C GLY A 108 -0.67 25.86 5.91
N PRO A 109 0.28 26.66 6.45
CA PRO A 109 1.32 27.31 5.65
C PRO A 109 2.43 26.36 5.17
N ASP A 110 2.46 25.12 5.67
CA ASP A 110 3.56 24.18 5.43
C ASP A 110 3.43 23.41 4.09
N VAL A 111 2.26 23.49 3.42
CA VAL A 111 1.99 22.79 2.15
C VAL A 111 2.24 23.74 0.97
N THR A 112 3.11 23.33 0.04
CA THR A 112 3.51 24.16 -1.11
C THR A 112 2.51 24.07 -2.26
N ASP A 113 2.00 22.87 -2.55
CA ASP A 113 1.02 22.53 -3.58
C ASP A 113 -0.15 21.76 -2.96
N PRO A 114 -1.13 22.47 -2.35
CA PRO A 114 -2.29 21.84 -1.73
C PRO A 114 -3.20 21.12 -2.73
N ILE A 115 -3.18 21.52 -4.01
CA ILE A 115 -3.97 20.87 -5.07
C ILE A 115 -3.41 19.49 -5.34
N PHE A 116 -2.08 19.36 -5.48
CA PHE A 116 -1.43 18.07 -5.64
C PHE A 116 -1.69 17.16 -4.45
N LEU A 117 -1.51 17.68 -3.22
CA LEU A 117 -1.65 16.88 -2.00
C LEU A 117 -3.09 16.40 -1.78
N GLU A 118 -4.10 17.25 -2.02
CA GLU A 118 -5.50 16.86 -1.94
C GLU A 118 -5.86 15.82 -3.01
N MET A 119 -5.43 16.02 -4.26
CA MET A 119 -5.66 15.06 -5.34
C MET A 119 -5.04 13.69 -5.02
N LEU A 120 -3.81 13.67 -4.50
CA LEU A 120 -3.14 12.44 -4.10
C LEU A 120 -3.92 11.72 -2.99
N ASP A 121 -4.39 12.43 -1.96
CA ASP A 121 -5.18 11.83 -0.88
C ASP A 121 -6.49 11.22 -1.41
N VAL A 122 -7.18 11.93 -2.30
CA VAL A 122 -8.42 11.47 -2.94
C VAL A 122 -8.19 10.22 -3.81
N GLU A 123 -7.19 10.22 -4.69
CA GLU A 123 -6.89 9.04 -5.53
C GLU A 123 -6.41 7.86 -4.67
N PHE A 124 -5.72 8.12 -3.57
CA PHE A 124 -5.31 7.09 -2.62
C PHE A 124 -6.51 6.44 -1.92
N ALA A 125 -7.47 7.24 -1.47
CA ALA A 125 -8.71 6.75 -0.86
C ALA A 125 -9.55 5.93 -1.84
N ARG A 126 -9.65 6.37 -3.09
CA ARG A 126 -10.40 5.69 -4.15
C ARG A 126 -9.90 4.26 -4.38
N LEU A 127 -8.59 4.02 -4.29
CA LEU A 127 -8.02 2.68 -4.41
C LEU A 127 -8.46 1.75 -3.28
N TYR A 128 -8.41 2.22 -2.03
CA TYR A 128 -8.91 1.47 -0.89
C TYR A 128 -10.42 1.18 -1.01
N PHE A 129 -11.23 2.17 -1.40
CA PHE A 129 -12.67 2.01 -1.62
C PHE A 129 -12.98 1.02 -2.75
N THR A 130 -12.20 1.07 -3.83
CA THR A 130 -12.29 0.11 -4.94
C THR A 130 -11.95 -1.31 -4.48
N ALA A 131 -10.92 -1.47 -3.63
CA ALA A 131 -10.57 -2.76 -3.05
C ALA A 131 -11.69 -3.32 -2.16
N LEU A 132 -12.29 -2.49 -1.30
CA LEU A 132 -13.46 -2.86 -0.49
C LEU A 132 -14.64 -3.30 -1.37
N GLY A 133 -14.92 -2.55 -2.45
CA GLY A 133 -16.01 -2.85 -3.38
C GLY A 133 -15.77 -4.17 -4.10
N SER A 134 -14.54 -4.39 -4.58
CA SER A 134 -14.13 -5.63 -5.25
C SER A 134 -14.22 -6.84 -4.31
N TRP A 135 -13.90 -6.67 -3.02
CA TRP A 135 -14.06 -7.73 -2.02
C TRP A 135 -15.52 -8.10 -1.78
N GLY A 136 -16.41 -7.11 -1.82
CA GLY A 136 -17.85 -7.26 -1.63
C GLY A 136 -18.64 -7.69 -2.88
N ALA A 137 -17.99 -7.72 -4.04
CA ALA A 137 -18.62 -7.98 -5.33
C ALA A 137 -18.91 -9.47 -5.57
N ALA A 138 -19.61 -9.75 -6.68
CA ALA A 138 -19.90 -11.11 -7.10
C ALA A 138 -18.60 -11.91 -7.38
N PRO A 139 -18.64 -13.25 -7.26
CA PRO A 139 -17.51 -14.11 -7.64
C PRO A 139 -17.03 -13.79 -9.07
N GLY A 140 -15.71 -13.66 -9.25
CA GLY A 140 -15.10 -13.30 -10.54
C GLY A 140 -14.63 -11.85 -10.65
N VAL A 141 -14.93 -10.99 -9.67
CA VAL A 141 -14.24 -9.71 -9.50
C VAL A 141 -13.04 -9.90 -8.59
N ASP A 142 -11.85 -9.58 -9.12
CA ASP A 142 -10.59 -9.75 -8.41
C ASP A 142 -10.35 -8.58 -7.45
N THR A 143 -10.10 -8.91 -6.18
CA THR A 143 -9.57 -7.95 -5.20
C THR A 143 -8.04 -8.01 -5.30
N PRO A 144 -7.32 -6.87 -5.19
CA PRO A 144 -5.87 -6.90 -5.13
C PRO A 144 -5.37 -7.87 -4.06
N ASP A 145 -4.40 -8.72 -4.42
CA ASP A 145 -3.83 -9.75 -3.55
C ASP A 145 -3.32 -9.13 -2.24
N ALA A 146 -2.74 -7.92 -2.31
CA ALA A 146 -2.24 -7.18 -1.16
C ALA A 146 -3.36 -6.86 -0.14
N TRP A 147 -4.55 -6.49 -0.61
CA TRP A 147 -5.70 -6.17 0.22
C TRP A 147 -6.42 -7.41 0.74
N GLU A 148 -6.48 -8.48 -0.07
CA GLU A 148 -7.06 -9.75 0.35
C GLU A 148 -6.41 -10.31 1.62
N VAL A 149 -5.11 -10.06 1.85
CA VAL A 149 -4.41 -10.51 3.07
C VAL A 149 -5.13 -10.00 4.32
N LEU A 150 -5.54 -8.73 4.34
CA LEU A 150 -6.29 -8.15 5.45
C LEU A 150 -7.77 -8.57 5.42
N PHE A 151 -8.42 -8.52 4.25
CA PHE A 151 -9.86 -8.75 4.16
C PHE A 151 -10.27 -10.18 4.52
N ARG A 152 -9.46 -11.19 4.16
CA ARG A 152 -9.66 -12.58 4.60
C ARG A 152 -9.51 -12.79 6.11
N ARG A 153 -9.02 -11.77 6.83
CA ARG A 153 -8.83 -11.76 8.28
C ARG A 153 -9.78 -10.81 8.98
N ALA A 154 -10.79 -10.27 8.28
CA ALA A 154 -11.75 -9.32 8.84
C ALA A 154 -12.38 -9.79 10.17
N HIS A 155 -12.59 -11.10 10.33
CA HIS A 155 -13.18 -11.70 11.54
C HIS A 155 -12.22 -12.61 12.31
N ASP A 156 -10.92 -12.58 12.01
CA ASP A 156 -9.93 -13.43 12.67
C ASP A 156 -9.53 -12.84 14.04
N SER A 157 -9.99 -13.51 15.10
CA SER A 157 -9.65 -13.14 16.49
C SER A 157 -8.17 -13.38 16.84
N GLY A 158 -7.48 -14.25 16.09
CA GLY A 158 -6.05 -14.53 16.27
C GLY A 158 -5.13 -13.42 15.77
N VAL A 159 -5.61 -12.59 14.84
CA VAL A 159 -4.92 -11.38 14.40
C VAL A 159 -5.28 -10.25 15.36
N SER A 160 -4.32 -9.52 15.90
CA SER A 160 -4.60 -8.35 16.72
C SER A 160 -5.04 -7.15 15.87
N PRO A 161 -5.77 -6.16 16.44
CA PRO A 161 -6.09 -4.91 15.73
C PRO A 161 -4.85 -4.18 15.20
N LEU A 162 -3.72 -4.29 15.91
CA LEU A 162 -2.43 -3.76 15.49
C LEU A 162 -1.93 -4.47 14.21
N GLU A 163 -1.84 -5.80 14.23
CA GLU A 163 -1.38 -6.55 13.05
C GLU A 163 -2.28 -6.26 11.85
N ALA A 164 -3.59 -6.18 12.06
CA ALA A 164 -4.54 -5.80 11.04
C ALA A 164 -4.28 -4.40 10.45
N ALA A 165 -4.03 -3.40 11.31
CA ALA A 165 -3.67 -2.06 10.86
C ALA A 165 -2.36 -2.05 10.06
N VAL A 166 -1.35 -2.84 10.47
CA VAL A 166 -0.09 -3.00 9.74
C VAL A 166 -0.29 -3.66 8.38
N LEU A 167 -1.15 -4.69 8.28
CA LEU A 167 -1.49 -5.31 6.99
C LEU A 167 -2.13 -4.29 6.03
N GLY A 168 -3.05 -3.47 6.53
CA GLY A 168 -3.66 -2.41 5.74
C GLY A 168 -2.66 -1.34 5.31
N VAL A 169 -1.77 -0.90 6.21
CA VAL A 169 -0.67 0.02 5.85
C VAL A 169 0.25 -0.60 4.80
N ASN A 170 0.55 -1.89 4.90
CA ASN A 170 1.35 -2.59 3.90
C ASN A 170 0.69 -2.56 2.51
N ALA A 171 -0.60 -2.92 2.42
CA ALA A 171 -1.32 -2.87 1.14
C ALA A 171 -1.38 -1.43 0.61
N HIS A 172 -1.77 -0.48 1.45
CA HIS A 172 -1.94 0.91 1.07
C HIS A 172 -0.60 1.54 0.62
N ILE A 173 0.50 1.35 1.35
CA ILE A 173 1.79 1.96 0.98
C ILE A 173 2.49 1.19 -0.16
N ASN A 174 2.54 -0.14 -0.11
CA ASN A 174 3.36 -0.90 -1.06
C ASN A 174 2.68 -1.21 -2.40
N HIS A 175 1.35 -1.11 -2.45
CA HIS A 175 0.55 -1.29 -3.67
C HIS A 175 -0.16 0.01 -4.08
N ASP A 176 -1.02 0.58 -3.24
CA ASP A 176 -1.90 1.69 -3.66
C ASP A 176 -1.13 3.01 -3.91
N LEU A 177 -0.06 3.31 -3.15
CA LEU A 177 0.54 4.65 -3.19
C LEU A 177 1.16 4.99 -4.55
N ALA A 178 1.79 4.01 -5.20
CA ALA A 178 2.35 4.20 -6.54
C ALA A 178 1.23 4.41 -7.58
N LEU A 179 0.11 3.69 -7.44
CA LEU A 179 -1.06 3.85 -8.30
C LEU A 179 -1.74 5.21 -8.10
N ALA A 180 -1.83 5.68 -6.86
CA ALA A 180 -2.40 7.00 -6.53
C ALA A 180 -1.57 8.13 -7.12
N LEU A 181 -0.23 8.02 -7.07
CA LEU A 181 0.68 8.96 -7.72
C LEU A 181 0.45 9.00 -9.23
N ILE A 182 0.38 7.85 -9.90
CA ILE A 182 0.12 7.76 -11.34
C ILE A 182 -1.22 8.40 -11.70
N ALA A 183 -2.30 8.08 -10.98
CA ALA A 183 -3.62 8.67 -11.20
C ALA A 183 -3.60 10.19 -11.00
N THR A 184 -2.88 10.67 -9.99
CA THR A 184 -2.68 12.12 -9.74
C THR A 184 -1.94 12.77 -10.90
N TRP A 185 -0.85 12.17 -11.38
CA TRP A 185 -0.06 12.68 -12.51
C TRP A 185 -0.82 12.66 -13.84
N GLN A 186 -1.72 11.70 -14.05
CA GLN A 186 -2.63 11.72 -15.21
C GLN A 186 -3.54 12.94 -15.22
N ARG A 187 -3.90 13.47 -14.04
CA ARG A 187 -4.81 14.62 -13.90
C ARG A 187 -4.09 15.96 -13.87
N LEU A 188 -2.94 16.03 -13.19
CA LEU A 188 -2.21 17.28 -12.93
C LEU A 188 -0.96 17.45 -13.81
N GLY A 189 -0.55 16.39 -14.53
CA GLY A 189 0.72 16.30 -15.23
C GLY A 189 1.80 15.64 -14.37
N TYR A 190 2.71 14.93 -15.03
CA TYR A 190 3.88 14.33 -14.37
C TYR A 190 4.85 15.43 -13.90
N PRO A 191 5.20 15.48 -12.61
CA PRO A 191 5.98 16.58 -12.05
C PRO A 191 7.48 16.50 -12.38
N GLY A 192 8.03 15.33 -12.73
CA GLY A 192 9.49 15.13 -12.80
C GLY A 192 10.16 15.49 -11.47
N ASP A 193 11.29 16.20 -11.52
CA ASP A 193 11.98 16.79 -10.35
C ASP A 193 11.27 18.06 -9.79
N GLY A 194 9.97 18.20 -10.04
CA GLY A 194 9.17 19.36 -9.67
C GLY A 194 8.97 19.58 -8.16
N PRO A 195 8.40 20.75 -7.77
CA PRO A 195 8.24 21.16 -6.38
C PRO A 195 7.28 20.29 -5.55
N GLN A 196 6.60 19.32 -6.17
CA GLN A 196 5.64 18.43 -5.53
C GLN A 196 6.29 17.33 -4.67
N HIS A 197 7.56 17.00 -4.93
CA HIS A 197 8.27 15.96 -4.18
C HIS A 197 8.44 16.34 -2.68
N PRO A 198 8.77 17.59 -2.31
CA PRO A 198 8.68 18.07 -0.92
C PRO A 198 7.31 17.86 -0.25
N ASP A 199 6.20 18.17 -0.91
CA ASP A 199 4.86 18.00 -0.32
C ASP A 199 4.45 16.53 -0.18
N TYR A 200 4.89 15.69 -1.11
CA TYR A 200 4.78 14.23 -0.99
C TYR A 200 5.46 13.70 0.29
N LEU A 201 6.54 14.36 0.74
CA LEU A 201 7.26 14.02 1.97
C LEU A 201 6.60 14.61 3.24
N ILE A 202 5.73 15.63 3.15
CA ILE A 202 5.00 16.18 4.31
C ILE A 202 4.10 15.12 4.95
N VAL A 203 3.48 14.27 4.14
CA VAL A 203 2.66 13.15 4.65
C VAL A 203 3.51 12.20 5.50
N ASN A 204 4.81 12.03 5.23
CA ASN A 204 5.71 11.25 6.08
C ASN A 204 5.84 11.87 7.47
N GLN A 205 5.91 13.20 7.54
CA GLN A 205 6.02 13.94 8.78
C GLN A 205 4.71 13.88 9.58
N ILE A 206 3.56 14.01 8.93
CA ILE A 206 2.23 13.82 9.55
C ILE A 206 2.12 12.39 10.09
N PHE A 207 2.41 11.39 9.26
CA PHE A 207 2.38 9.98 9.68
C PHE A 207 3.29 9.74 10.90
N TYR A 208 4.50 10.32 10.90
CA TYR A 208 5.47 10.22 11.99
C TYR A 208 4.97 10.86 13.30
N GLN A 209 4.41 12.07 13.24
CA GLN A 209 3.93 12.79 14.41
C GLN A 209 2.74 12.10 15.09
N HIS A 210 1.95 11.33 14.33
CA HIS A 210 0.74 10.67 14.83
C HIS A 210 0.95 9.19 15.21
N ILE A 211 2.06 8.56 14.83
CA ILE A 211 2.45 7.20 15.31
C ILE A 211 2.49 7.12 16.86
N PRO A 212 3.07 8.07 17.62
CA PRO A 212 3.12 7.97 19.08
C PRO A 212 1.74 8.07 19.78
N PRO A 213 0.82 8.99 19.40
CA PRO A 213 -0.57 8.96 19.86
C PRO A 213 -1.35 7.69 19.47
N LEU A 214 -1.15 7.17 18.26
CA LEU A 214 -1.75 5.89 17.82
C LEU A 214 -1.24 4.73 18.68
N ARG A 215 0.07 4.67 18.93
CA ARG A 215 0.71 3.75 19.88
C ARG A 215 0.10 3.84 21.27
N ARG A 216 -0.28 5.04 21.75
CA ARG A 216 -1.04 5.23 23.00
C ARG A 216 -2.47 4.70 22.95
N ARG A 217 -3.18 4.86 21.82
CA ARG A 217 -4.54 4.33 21.62
C ARG A 217 -4.60 2.79 21.60
N PHE A 218 -3.48 2.15 21.25
CA PHE A 218 -3.30 0.69 21.28
C PHE A 218 -2.39 0.19 22.44
N ALA A 219 -1.96 1.09 23.35
CA ALA A 219 -0.74 0.95 24.17
C ALA A 219 -0.68 -0.21 25.16
N THR A 220 -1.79 -0.68 25.73
CA THR A 220 -1.67 -1.69 26.78
C THR A 220 -1.15 -3.02 26.21
N ALA A 221 -1.47 -3.33 24.95
CA ALA A 221 -0.95 -4.49 24.23
C ALA A 221 0.25 -4.15 23.33
N TRP A 222 0.28 -2.93 22.77
CA TRP A 222 1.30 -2.48 21.83
C TRP A 222 2.71 -2.40 22.43
N GLN A 223 2.86 -1.90 23.66
CA GLN A 223 4.19 -1.80 24.31
C GLN A 223 4.77 -3.21 24.58
N MET A 224 3.97 -4.11 25.17
CA MET A 224 4.42 -5.47 25.51
C MET A 224 4.69 -6.36 24.28
N GLN A 225 3.98 -6.14 23.17
CA GLN A 225 4.19 -6.92 21.94
C GLN A 225 5.41 -6.43 21.14
N ILE A 226 5.70 -5.12 21.14
CA ILE A 226 6.96 -4.61 20.58
C ILE A 226 8.16 -5.12 21.40
N ASP A 227 8.09 -5.06 22.74
CA ASP A 227 9.17 -5.55 23.60
C ASP A 227 9.44 -7.05 23.40
N ARG A 228 8.40 -7.84 23.08
CA ARG A 228 8.53 -9.26 22.72
C ARG A 228 9.07 -9.53 21.32
N CYS A 229 8.74 -8.67 20.35
CA CYS A 229 9.05 -8.90 18.93
C CYS A 229 10.32 -8.20 18.45
N VAL A 230 10.81 -7.17 19.15
CA VAL A 230 11.84 -6.26 18.63
C VAL A 230 13.03 -6.08 19.60
N GLY A 231 12.89 -6.33 20.90
CA GLY A 231 13.87 -5.87 21.88
C GLY A 231 14.01 -4.34 21.89
N ASP A 232 14.89 -3.79 22.73
CA ASP A 232 15.13 -2.34 22.96
C ASP A 232 15.68 -1.57 21.73
N LEU A 233 15.06 -1.67 20.56
CA LEU A 233 15.41 -0.87 19.37
C LEU A 233 14.50 0.36 19.28
N ASP A 234 15.06 1.43 19.85
CA ASP A 234 14.67 2.83 19.87
C ASP A 234 14.27 3.45 18.51
N ASP A 235 13.72 4.66 18.55
CA ASP A 235 13.16 5.57 17.50
C ASP A 235 13.83 5.54 16.10
N TRP A 236 15.05 5.02 15.98
CA TRP A 236 15.83 4.88 14.76
C TRP A 236 15.25 3.86 13.76
N SER A 237 14.71 2.74 14.23
CA SER A 237 14.10 1.71 13.37
C SER A 237 12.79 2.20 12.72
N GLN A 238 12.00 2.98 13.47
CA GLN A 238 10.77 3.63 13.01
C GLN A 238 11.05 4.69 11.93
N ARG A 239 12.15 5.43 12.06
CA ARG A 239 12.61 6.43 11.08
C ARG A 239 13.00 5.79 9.74
N ILE A 240 13.71 4.66 9.75
CA ILE A 240 14.12 4.00 8.50
C ILE A 240 12.90 3.43 7.76
N LEU A 241 11.93 2.89 8.48
CA LEU A 241 10.83 2.14 7.91
C LEU A 241 9.84 2.96 7.07
N VAL A 242 9.47 4.14 7.56
CA VAL A 242 8.53 5.04 6.88
C VAL A 242 9.23 5.82 5.76
N TYR A 243 10.47 6.25 5.97
CA TYR A 243 11.25 6.97 4.95
C TYR A 243 11.62 6.07 3.76
N SER A 244 12.02 4.82 4.02
CA SER A 244 12.46 3.92 2.93
C SER A 244 11.29 3.39 2.08
N THR A 245 10.14 3.08 2.67
CA THR A 245 8.99 2.54 1.91
C THR A 245 8.30 3.57 1.02
N ARG A 246 8.24 4.85 1.43
CA ARG A 246 7.61 5.92 0.64
C ARG A 246 8.53 6.51 -0.42
N ALA A 247 9.83 6.63 -0.17
CA ALA A 247 10.79 6.95 -1.25
C ALA A 247 10.74 5.89 -2.36
N LEU A 248 10.64 4.61 -1.98
CA LEU A 248 10.45 3.51 -2.93
C LEU A 248 9.12 3.58 -3.67
N ALA A 249 8.04 4.10 -3.07
CA ALA A 249 6.75 4.24 -3.76
C ALA A 249 6.79 5.32 -4.86
N TRP A 250 7.50 6.42 -4.63
CA TRP A 250 7.73 7.43 -5.67
C TRP A 250 8.54 6.86 -6.83
N GLU A 251 9.68 6.23 -6.54
CA GLU A 251 10.55 5.59 -7.54
C GLU A 251 9.83 4.48 -8.32
N LYS A 252 8.93 3.74 -7.66
CA LYS A 252 8.05 2.76 -8.33
C LYS A 252 7.06 3.45 -9.27
N ALA A 253 6.43 4.54 -8.83
CA ALA A 253 5.47 5.27 -9.64
C ALA A 253 6.15 5.84 -10.90
N GLU A 254 7.37 6.39 -10.79
CA GLU A 254 8.14 6.88 -11.93
C GLU A 254 8.42 5.78 -12.95
N ARG A 255 8.87 4.60 -12.50
CA ARG A 255 9.08 3.46 -13.40
C ARG A 255 7.81 2.96 -14.05
N LEU A 256 6.71 2.92 -13.31
CA LEU A 256 5.41 2.53 -13.85
C LEU A 256 4.89 3.57 -14.84
N TRP A 257 5.17 4.86 -14.62
CA TRP A 257 4.85 5.95 -15.53
C TRP A 257 5.58 5.81 -16.87
N GLU A 258 6.83 5.37 -16.87
CA GLU A 258 7.58 5.06 -18.11
C GLU A 258 6.93 3.92 -18.93
N LEU A 259 6.21 3.01 -18.27
CA LEU A 259 5.53 1.89 -18.92
C LEU A 259 4.09 2.21 -19.37
N GLN A 260 3.55 3.40 -19.06
CA GLN A 260 2.11 3.67 -19.20
C GLN A 260 1.58 3.57 -20.65
N ASP A 261 2.43 3.80 -21.63
CA ASP A 261 2.07 3.72 -23.05
C ASP A 261 1.96 2.27 -23.55
N ASP A 262 2.64 1.32 -22.88
CA ASP A 262 2.50 -0.11 -23.12
C ASP A 262 1.61 -0.75 -22.05
N LYS A 263 0.32 -0.86 -22.36
CA LYS A 263 -0.70 -1.40 -21.45
C LYS A 263 -0.38 -2.80 -20.93
N GLU A 264 0.32 -3.62 -21.71
CA GLU A 264 0.67 -4.98 -21.34
C GLU A 264 1.83 -5.02 -20.34
N ASP A 265 2.86 -4.20 -20.55
CA ASP A 265 4.00 -4.08 -19.62
C ASP A 265 3.54 -3.46 -18.31
N TYR A 266 2.73 -2.40 -18.40
CA TYR A 266 2.11 -1.76 -17.25
C TYR A 266 1.30 -2.75 -16.41
N ALA A 267 0.37 -3.50 -17.02
CA ALA A 267 -0.46 -4.47 -16.30
C ALA A 267 0.37 -5.58 -15.63
N ARG A 268 1.42 -6.09 -16.28
CA ARG A 268 2.31 -7.09 -15.69
C ARG A 268 3.13 -6.54 -14.53
N ALA A 269 3.61 -5.30 -14.64
CA ALA A 269 4.33 -4.64 -13.55
C ALA A 269 3.44 -4.43 -12.33
N LEU A 270 2.17 -4.01 -12.54
CA LEU A 270 1.18 -3.89 -11.46
C LEU A 270 0.91 -5.22 -10.77
N LEU A 271 0.74 -6.30 -11.53
CA LEU A 271 0.50 -7.63 -10.99
C LEU A 271 1.66 -8.12 -10.12
N VAL A 272 2.90 -7.89 -10.54
CA VAL A 272 4.08 -8.22 -9.73
C VAL A 272 4.10 -7.40 -8.44
N MET A 273 3.85 -6.09 -8.52
CA MET A 273 3.82 -5.21 -7.36
C MET A 273 2.78 -5.66 -6.32
N ASP A 274 1.56 -5.98 -6.75
CA ASP A 274 0.48 -6.49 -5.91
C ASP A 274 0.90 -7.78 -5.19
N ARG A 275 1.42 -8.76 -5.93
CA ARG A 275 1.83 -10.06 -5.36
C ARG A 275 3.02 -9.94 -4.41
N VAL A 276 3.97 -9.03 -4.67
CA VAL A 276 5.06 -8.74 -3.71
C VAL A 276 4.49 -8.16 -2.41
N ALA A 277 3.58 -7.19 -2.49
CA ALA A 277 2.94 -6.60 -1.32
C ALA A 277 2.13 -7.65 -0.53
N ALA A 278 1.46 -8.57 -1.23
CA ALA A 278 0.72 -9.67 -0.59
C ALA A 278 1.64 -10.64 0.17
N VAL A 279 2.73 -11.08 -0.45
CA VAL A 279 3.74 -11.95 0.22
C VAL A 279 4.34 -11.25 1.43
N ALA A 280 4.65 -9.95 1.32
CA ALA A 280 5.13 -9.16 2.46
C ALA A 280 4.11 -9.17 3.61
N GLY A 281 2.82 -8.92 3.30
CA GLY A 281 1.74 -8.94 4.28
C GLY A 281 1.59 -10.29 4.99
N GLU A 282 1.59 -11.41 4.26
CA GLU A 282 1.56 -12.75 4.87
C GLU A 282 2.77 -13.01 5.76
N THR A 283 3.96 -12.54 5.37
CA THR A 283 5.17 -12.74 6.15
C THR A 283 5.13 -11.98 7.49
N VAL A 284 4.44 -10.81 7.55
CA VAL A 284 4.25 -10.05 8.81
C VAL A 284 3.65 -10.94 9.91
N LEU A 285 2.74 -11.85 9.54
CA LEU A 285 1.99 -12.67 10.49
C LEU A 285 2.74 -13.93 10.95
N THR A 286 3.81 -14.34 10.28
CA THR A 286 4.51 -15.61 10.58
C THR A 286 5.51 -15.51 11.73
N GLY A 287 5.53 -14.41 12.48
CA GLY A 287 6.32 -14.25 13.71
C GLY A 287 7.84 -14.07 13.50
N ALA A 288 8.33 -14.11 12.25
CA ALA A 288 9.73 -13.81 11.93
C ALA A 288 9.96 -12.30 11.76
N GLY A 289 9.60 -11.51 12.78
CA GLY A 289 9.98 -10.10 12.97
C GLY A 289 9.55 -9.16 11.84
N ILE A 290 8.67 -8.21 12.16
CA ILE A 290 8.34 -7.03 11.34
C ILE A 290 9.59 -6.39 10.69
N VAL A 291 10.74 -6.40 11.39
CA VAL A 291 12.05 -5.92 10.90
C VAL A 291 12.62 -6.77 9.76
N ARG A 292 12.43 -8.10 9.77
CA ARG A 292 12.90 -9.01 8.72
C ARG A 292 12.05 -8.89 7.46
N VAL A 293 10.73 -8.69 7.61
CA VAL A 293 9.79 -8.49 6.51
C VAL A 293 10.06 -7.19 5.78
N LEU A 294 10.33 -6.12 6.51
CA LEU A 294 10.57 -4.82 5.92
C LEU A 294 11.99 -4.70 5.37
N TRP A 295 12.95 -5.40 5.98
CA TRP A 295 14.26 -5.65 5.38
C TRP A 295 14.15 -6.48 4.10
N LEU A 296 13.29 -7.52 4.03
CA LEU A 296 13.08 -8.31 2.82
C LEU A 296 12.31 -7.54 1.73
N ALA A 297 11.32 -6.72 2.08
CA ALA A 297 10.62 -5.87 1.11
C ALA A 297 11.56 -4.79 0.52
N ALA A 298 12.41 -4.20 1.35
CA ALA A 298 13.43 -3.25 0.91
C ALA A 298 14.59 -3.94 0.17
N THR A 299 15.04 -5.13 0.59
CA THR A 299 16.22 -5.80 0.01
C THR A 299 15.92 -6.80 -1.09
N ALA A 300 14.71 -7.36 -1.22
CA ALA A 300 14.34 -8.23 -2.35
C ALA A 300 14.32 -7.43 -3.65
N TRP A 301 13.92 -6.15 -3.58
CA TRP A 301 13.98 -5.24 -4.70
C TRP A 301 15.43 -4.78 -4.97
N VAL A 302 16.18 -4.37 -3.93
CA VAL A 302 17.60 -3.95 -4.06
C VAL A 302 18.52 -5.11 -4.52
N LYS A 303 18.36 -6.34 -4.02
CA LYS A 303 19.20 -7.49 -4.39
C LYS A 303 18.76 -8.18 -5.68
N GLY A 304 17.47 -8.14 -6.03
CA GLY A 304 16.97 -8.66 -7.31
C GLY A 304 17.36 -7.77 -8.50
N PHE A 305 17.36 -6.46 -8.30
CA PHE A 305 17.66 -5.47 -9.34
C PHE A 305 19.17 -5.28 -9.55
N LEU A 306 19.98 -5.21 -8.48
CA LEU A 306 21.44 -5.01 -8.62
C LEU A 306 22.23 -6.28 -9.01
N PHE A 307 21.73 -7.50 -8.78
CA PHE A 307 22.54 -8.71 -9.00
C PHE A 307 22.19 -9.53 -10.25
N ARG A 308 21.11 -9.24 -11.00
CA ARG A 308 20.73 -10.06 -12.17
C ARG A 308 20.22 -9.35 -13.42
N VAL A 309 20.04 -8.02 -13.41
CA VAL A 309 19.71 -7.24 -14.63
C VAL A 309 20.96 -6.55 -15.22
N LEU A 310 22.08 -6.50 -14.48
CA LEU A 310 23.33 -5.82 -14.88
C LEU A 310 24.56 -6.73 -14.93
N SER A 311 24.42 -8.06 -14.90
CA SER A 311 25.56 -8.96 -15.13
C SER A 311 25.55 -9.48 -16.57
N PRO A 312 26.62 -9.29 -17.35
CA PRO A 312 26.72 -9.86 -18.69
C PRO A 312 26.77 -11.40 -18.60
N PRO A 313 26.37 -12.14 -19.65
CA PRO A 313 26.80 -13.53 -19.76
C PRO A 313 28.34 -13.55 -19.82
N ARG A 314 28.90 -14.56 -19.14
CA ARG A 314 30.33 -14.74 -18.84
C ARG A 314 31.32 -14.23 -19.88
#